data_AF-A0A1F6GCG5-F1
#
_entry.id   AF-A0A1F6GCG5-F1
#
_cell.length_a   1.000
_cell.length_b   1.000
_cell.length_c   1.000
_cell.angle_alpha   90.00
_cell.angle_beta   90.00
_cell.angle_gamma   90.00
#
_symmetry.space_group_name_H-M   'P 1'
#
loop_
_entity.id
_entity.type
_entity.pdbx_description
1 polymer ?
#
loop_
_entity_poly.entity_id
_entity_poly.type
_entity_poly.pdbx_seq_one_letter_code
_entity_poly.pdbx_strand_id
1 'polypeptide(L)' 'MNYKVHNQIGEVVKEVKLNPTVFEVKINEPLIHQVAVAQLANARVAIAHTKNKG' A
#
# COMPACT_ATOMS: atom_id res chain seq x y z
N MET A 1 9.58 16.65 3.52
CA MET A 1 9.55 16.65 2.03
C MET A 1 8.48 17.60 1.49
N ASN A 2 8.75 18.41 0.46
CA ASN A 2 7.75 19.30 -0.16
C ASN A 2 7.31 18.78 -1.54
N TYR A 3 6.01 18.87 -1.84
CA TYR A 3 5.44 18.39 -3.10
C TYR A 3 4.56 19.45 -3.76
N LYS A 4 4.68 19.59 -5.08
CA LYS A 4 3.92 20.55 -5.89
C LYS A 4 2.53 19.98 -6.20
N VAL A 5 1.50 20.79 -5.97
CA VAL A 5 0.12 20.43 -6.32
C VAL A 5 -0.24 21.14 -7.60
N HIS A 6 -0.65 20.35 -8.59
CA HIS A 6 -1.07 20.82 -9.90
C HIS A 6 -2.61 20.91 -9.99
N ASN A 7 -3.12 21.84 -10.80
CA ASN A 7 -4.52 21.83 -11.22
C ASN A 7 -4.75 20.86 -12.41
N GLN A 8 -6.01 20.70 -12.82
CA GLN A 8 -6.37 19.80 -13.92
C GLN A 8 -5.81 20.24 -15.29
N ILE A 9 -5.41 21.52 -15.42
CA ILE A 9 -4.77 22.06 -16.63
C ILE A 9 -3.23 21.98 -16.58
N GLY A 10 -2.66 21.44 -15.50
CA GLY A 10 -1.23 21.13 -15.37
C GLY A 10 -0.38 22.20 -14.67
N GLU A 11 -0.94 23.34 -14.29
CA GLU A 11 -0.24 24.43 -13.61
C GLU A 11 -0.03 24.14 -12.12
N VAL A 12 1.11 24.56 -11.56
CA VAL A 12 1.41 24.42 -10.14
C VAL A 12 0.65 25.48 -9.36
N VAL A 13 -0.30 25.06 -8.52
CA VAL A 13 -1.15 25.97 -7.74
C VAL A 13 -0.60 26.19 -6.33
N LYS A 14 0.09 25.21 -5.76
CA LYS A 14 0.65 25.31 -4.40
C LYS A 14 1.74 24.29 -4.13
N GLU A 15 2.45 24.46 -3.03
CA GLU A 15 3.40 23.51 -2.50
C GLU A 15 2.92 23.02 -1.12
N VAL A 16 2.94 21.71 -0.91
CA VAL A 16 2.48 21.08 0.32
C VAL A 16 3.66 20.40 1.00
N LYS A 17 3.82 20.67 2.30
CA LYS A 17 4.80 20.01 3.14
C LYS A 17 4.23 18.69 3.67
N LEU A 18 4.86 17.58 3.33
CA LEU A 18 4.49 16.25 3.80
C LEU A 18 4.98 16.02 5.24
N ASN A 19 4.19 15.26 6.02
CA ASN A 19 4.52 14.95 7.40
C ASN A 19 5.72 13.98 7.47
N PRO A 20 6.86 14.37 8.09
CA PRO A 20 8.06 13.54 8.11
C PRO A 20 7.85 12.20 8.85
N THR A 21 6.96 12.16 9.84
CA THR A 21 6.69 10.93 10.61
C THR A 21 6.07 9.80 9.79
N VAL A 22 5.48 10.13 8.63
CA VAL A 22 4.85 9.16 7.72
C VAL A 22 5.75 8.90 6.52
N PHE A 23 6.34 9.96 5.96
CA PHE A 23 7.02 9.89 4.65
C PHE A 23 8.55 9.80 4.74
N GLU A 24 9.16 10.02 5.90
CA GLU A 24 10.62 9.97 6.09
C GLU A 24 11.04 8.76 6.97
N VAL A 25 10.15 7.79 7.15
CA VAL A 25 10.44 6.55 7.88
C VAL A 25 11.35 5.66 7.02
N LYS A 26 12.37 5.06 7.65
CA LYS A 26 13.25 4.10 6.97
C LYS A 26 12.45 2.87 6.54
N ILE A 27 12.62 2.49 5.28
CA ILE A 27 11.99 1.29 4.71
C ILE A 27 12.49 0.04 5.45
N ASN A 28 11.54 -0.77 5.88
CA ASN A 28 11.77 -2.10 6.45
C ASN A 28 11.21 -3.16 5.50
N GLU A 29 12.04 -3.62 4.56
CA GLU A 29 11.67 -4.57 3.50
C GLU A 29 11.01 -5.86 4.01
N PRO A 30 11.57 -6.59 5.01
CA PRO A 30 10.94 -7.83 5.47
C PRO A 30 9.56 -7.59 6.10
N LEU A 31 9.37 -6.46 6.79
CA LEU A 31 8.07 -6.09 7.34
C LEU A 31 7.04 -5.81 6.24
N ILE A 32 7.43 -5.07 5.19
CA ILE A 32 6.56 -4.78 4.05
C ILE A 32 6.16 -6.08 3.35
N HIS A 33 7.12 -6.97 3.08
CA HIS A 33 6.85 -8.27 2.47
C HIS A 33 5.88 -9.10 3.30
N GLN A 34 6.10 -9.19 4.62
CA GLN A 34 5.22 -9.93 5.53
C GLN A 34 3.78 -9.41 5.48
N VAL A 35 3.59 -8.08 5.54
CA VAL A 35 2.25 -7.47 5.51
C VAL A 35 1.56 -7.71 4.16
N ALA A 36 2.29 -7.57 3.05
CA ALA A 36 1.74 -7.82 1.72
C ALA A 36 1.26 -9.27 1.55
N VAL A 37 2.07 -10.26 1.98
CA VAL A 37 1.69 -11.68 1.95
C VAL A 37 0.46 -11.93 2.80
N ALA A 38 0.39 -11.38 4.02
CA ALA A 38 -0.75 -11.55 4.91
C ALA A 38 -2.04 -10.97 4.31
N GLN A 39 -1.98 -9.77 3.73
CA GLN A 39 -3.13 -9.13 3.08
C GLN A 39 -3.65 -9.97 1.90
N LEU A 40 -2.75 -10.43 1.02
CA LEU A 40 -3.11 -11.24 -0.14
C LEU A 40 -3.65 -12.62 0.26
N ALA A 41 -3.06 -13.24 1.29
CA ALA A 41 -3.55 -14.51 1.82
C ALA A 41 -4.96 -14.38 2.41
N ASN A 42 -5.23 -13.31 3.16
CA ASN A 42 -6.54 -13.05 3.75
C ASN A 42 -7.61 -12.69 2.72
N ALA A 43 -7.22 -12.09 1.59
CA ALA A 43 -8.14 -11.80 0.49
C ALA A 43 -8.56 -13.06 -0.29
N ARG A 44 -7.87 -14.20 -0.09
CA ARG A 44 -8.16 -15.44 -0.81
C ARG A 44 -9.48 -16.05 -0.34
N VAL A 45 -10.40 -16.31 -1.28
CA VAL A 45 -11.61 -17.08 -1.01
C VAL A 45 -11.30 -18.58 -1.16
N ALA A 46 -11.50 -19.35 -0.09
CA ALA A 46 -11.32 -20.80 -0.10
C ALA A 46 -12.56 -21.49 -0.69
N ILE A 47 -12.54 -21.73 -2.00
CA ILE A 47 -13.61 -22.42 -2.75
C ILE A 47 -13.26 -23.87 -3.12
N ALA A 48 -12.09 -24.34 -2.71
CA ALA A 48 -11.62 -25.69 -3.03
C ALA A 48 -12.19 -26.70 -2.02
N HIS A 49 -13.00 -27.63 -2.51
CA HIS A 49 -13.55 -28.75 -1.75
C HIS A 49 -13.32 -30.08 -2.48
N THR A 50 -13.13 -31.15 -1.72
CA THR A 50 -12.99 -32.52 -2.25
C THR A 50 -13.90 -33.47 -1.48
N LYS A 51 -14.35 -34.55 -2.12
CA LYS A 51 -15.07 -35.64 -1.45
C LYS A 51 -14.05 -36.56 -0.77
N ASN A 52 -14.36 -37.01 0.45
CA ASN A 52 -13.64 -38.10 1.10
C ASN A 52 -14.20 -39.46 0.63
N LYS A 53 -13.66 -40.58 1.13
CA LYS A 53 -14.11 -41.93 0.75
C LYS A 53 -15.50 -42.20 1.34
N GLY A 54 -16.54 -41.88 0.58
CA GLY A 54 -17.96 -42.12 0.83
C GLY A 54 -18.74 -42.09 -0.48
#